data_AF-A0A8B9NYG0-F1
#
_entry.id   AF-A0A8B9NYG0-F1
#
_cell.length_a   1.000
_cell.length_b   1.000
_cell.length_c   1.000
_cell.angle_alpha   90.00
_cell.angle_beta   90.00
_cell.angle_gamma   90.00
#
_symmetry.space_group_name_H-M   'P 1'
#
loop_
_entity.id
_entity.type
_entity.pdbx_description
1 polymer ?
#
loop_
_entity_poly.entity_id
_entity_poly.type
_entity_poly.pdbx_seq_one_letter_code
_entity_poly.pdbx_strand_id
1 'polypeptide(L)'
;MAAACLEDPSLERHFKGHRDAVTSVDFSLNKKQLASGSMDSCLMIWSMRPQMRAYRFVGHKDAVMCVQFSPSGHLVASGSRDKTVRLWIPSVKGESTVFKAHTATVRSVHFSSDGQSLVTASDDKTVKVWTVHRQKFLFSLSQHINWVRCAKFSPDGRLIVSASDDKTVKLWDKTSRECIHSFCEHGGFVNHVDFHPSGTCIAAAGTDNTVKVWDVRMNRLLQHYQVHSAVVNSLSFHPSGNYLVTASNDSTLKILDLLEGRLLYTLHGHQGPATCVAFSRTGDLFASGGSDEQVMVWKTNFDAADYGDVLKTQKSGTGVDGTHHSLQSEMDCGVHLKKTKTQDPDRSHQQQEEETIANTLEHIVGQLDVLTQTVSILEQRLTLTEDKLKECLENQQKIIQNKVN
;
A
#
# COMPACT_ATOMS: atom_id res chain seq x y z
N MET A 1 9.24 -2.09 33.35
CA MET A 1 9.47 -3.01 32.22
C MET A 1 9.87 -2.18 31.02
N ALA A 2 11.03 -2.43 30.43
CA ALA A 2 11.54 -1.67 29.29
C ALA A 2 10.58 -1.82 28.10
N ALA A 3 10.11 -0.69 27.56
CA ALA A 3 9.39 -0.65 26.30
C ALA A 3 10.27 -1.29 25.22
N ALA A 4 9.75 -2.28 24.51
CA ALA A 4 10.41 -2.84 23.35
C ALA A 4 10.60 -1.71 22.33
N CYS A 5 11.82 -1.23 22.16
CA CYS A 5 12.17 -0.35 21.06
C CYS A 5 11.80 -1.10 19.78
N LEU A 6 10.75 -0.65 19.10
CA LEU A 6 10.39 -1.12 17.76
C LEU A 6 11.58 -0.78 16.86
N GLU A 7 12.35 -1.79 16.45
CA GLU A 7 13.48 -1.60 15.55
C GLU A 7 12.99 -0.97 14.25
N ASP A 8 13.70 0.02 13.74
CA ASP A 8 13.42 0.63 12.43
C ASP A 8 13.46 -0.43 11.32
N PRO A 9 12.73 -0.23 10.20
CA PRO A 9 12.83 -1.12 9.05
C PRO A 9 14.29 -1.30 8.63
N SER A 10 14.75 -2.55 8.67
CA SER A 10 16.17 -2.88 8.52
C SER A 10 16.40 -3.80 7.32
N LEU A 11 17.55 -3.63 6.67
CA LEU A 11 17.96 -4.49 5.56
C LEU A 11 18.29 -5.88 6.10
N GLU A 12 17.48 -6.87 5.75
CA GLU A 12 17.71 -8.26 6.17
C GLU A 12 18.71 -8.93 5.23
N ARG A 13 18.53 -8.77 3.91
CA ARG A 13 19.36 -9.42 2.89
C ARG A 13 19.50 -8.58 1.63
N HIS A 14 20.60 -8.81 0.93
CA HIS A 14 20.76 -8.34 -0.44
C HIS A 14 21.15 -9.53 -1.33
N PHE A 15 20.59 -9.57 -2.53
CA PHE A 15 20.88 -10.56 -3.55
C PHE A 15 21.55 -9.88 -4.75
N LYS A 16 22.62 -10.51 -5.23
CA LYS A 16 23.34 -10.12 -6.45
C LYS A 16 23.40 -11.30 -7.40
N GLY A 17 23.15 -11.05 -8.69
CA GLY A 17 23.25 -12.07 -9.71
C GLY A 17 22.62 -11.71 -11.06
N HIS A 18 21.76 -10.69 -11.10
CA HIS A 18 21.34 -10.11 -12.38
C HIS A 18 22.54 -9.42 -13.02
N ARG A 19 22.52 -9.30 -14.35
CA ARG A 19 23.59 -8.65 -15.12
C ARG A 19 23.21 -7.24 -15.61
N ASP A 20 22.01 -6.80 -15.23
CA ASP A 20 21.43 -5.53 -15.63
C ASP A 20 20.31 -5.17 -14.61
N ALA A 21 19.75 -3.97 -14.74
CA ALA A 21 18.74 -3.41 -13.85
C ALA A 21 17.60 -4.40 -13.56
N VAL A 22 17.25 -4.52 -12.29
CA VAL A 22 16.05 -5.26 -11.86
C VAL A 22 14.85 -4.41 -12.24
N THR A 23 13.81 -5.00 -12.82
CA THR A 23 12.62 -4.27 -13.30
C THR A 23 11.40 -4.51 -12.43
N SER A 24 11.33 -5.67 -11.78
CA SER A 24 10.18 -6.07 -10.99
C SER A 24 10.58 -7.16 -9.99
N VAL A 25 9.92 -7.15 -8.83
CA VAL A 25 10.08 -8.13 -7.76
C VAL A 25 8.71 -8.56 -7.25
N ASP A 26 8.58 -9.81 -6.82
CA ASP A 26 7.36 -10.28 -6.14
C ASP A 26 7.63 -11.45 -5.20
N PHE A 27 6.91 -11.52 -4.09
CA PHE A 27 7.05 -12.57 -3.09
C PHE A 27 6.12 -13.76 -3.36
N SER A 28 6.66 -14.96 -3.09
CA SER A 28 5.83 -16.14 -2.92
C SER A 28 4.98 -16.05 -1.66
N LEU A 29 3.80 -16.69 -1.67
CA LEU A 29 2.88 -16.73 -0.53
C LEU A 29 3.54 -17.25 0.76
N ASN A 30 4.44 -18.22 0.64
CA ASN A 30 5.07 -18.87 1.79
C ASN A 30 6.34 -18.17 2.30
N LYS A 31 6.70 -16.98 1.76
CA LYS A 31 7.95 -16.23 2.05
C LYS A 31 9.25 -16.99 1.78
N LYS A 32 9.20 -18.21 1.24
CA LYS A 32 10.42 -19.01 1.00
C LYS A 32 11.14 -18.59 -0.26
N GLN A 33 10.41 -17.95 -1.18
CA GLN A 33 10.90 -17.56 -2.49
C GLN A 33 10.55 -16.10 -2.81
N LEU A 34 11.46 -15.46 -3.53
CA LEU A 34 11.33 -14.13 -4.11
C LEU A 34 11.65 -14.25 -5.59
N ALA A 35 10.79 -13.71 -6.46
CA ALA A 35 11.03 -13.68 -7.89
C ALA A 35 11.49 -12.27 -8.28
N SER A 36 12.44 -12.21 -9.20
CA SER A 36 12.89 -10.95 -9.80
C SER A 36 13.00 -11.08 -11.31
N GLY A 37 12.53 -10.06 -12.02
CA GLY A 37 12.76 -9.86 -13.45
C GLY A 37 13.82 -8.78 -13.67
N SER A 38 14.57 -8.89 -14.77
CA SER A 38 15.61 -7.92 -15.11
C SER A 38 15.66 -7.64 -16.61
N MET A 39 16.30 -6.51 -16.93
CA MET A 39 16.69 -6.15 -18.28
C MET A 39 17.63 -7.17 -18.94
N ASP A 40 18.30 -8.03 -18.16
CA ASP A 40 19.15 -9.12 -18.64
C ASP A 40 18.39 -10.29 -19.32
N SER A 41 17.09 -10.11 -19.57
CA SER A 41 16.18 -11.09 -20.18
C SER A 41 15.98 -12.37 -19.35
N CYS A 42 16.48 -12.41 -18.11
CA CYS A 42 16.35 -13.54 -17.21
C CYS A 42 15.31 -13.25 -16.12
N LEU A 43 14.70 -14.33 -15.66
CA LEU A 43 13.94 -14.34 -14.42
C LEU A 43 14.72 -15.13 -13.39
N MET A 44 14.86 -14.61 -12.17
CA MET A 44 15.48 -15.34 -11.07
C MET A 44 14.50 -15.59 -9.94
N ILE A 45 14.57 -16.78 -9.36
CA ILE A 45 13.88 -17.12 -8.12
C ILE A 45 14.93 -17.35 -7.04
N TRP A 46 14.94 -16.44 -6.07
CA TRP A 46 15.78 -16.48 -4.89
C TRP A 46 15.09 -17.29 -3.81
N SER A 47 15.86 -18.06 -3.06
CA SER A 47 15.35 -18.67 -1.83
C SER A 47 15.76 -17.83 -0.62
N MET A 48 14.83 -17.65 0.31
CA MET A 48 15.11 -17.05 1.61
C MET A 48 15.87 -18.01 2.55
N ARG A 49 16.24 -19.23 2.11
CA ARG A 49 17.14 -20.10 2.87
C ARG A 49 18.60 -19.82 2.48
N PRO A 50 19.50 -19.50 3.42
CA PRO A 50 20.87 -19.05 3.13
C PRO A 50 21.68 -19.99 2.23
N GLN A 51 21.38 -21.29 2.25
CA GLN A 51 22.18 -22.32 1.60
C GLN A 51 21.66 -22.74 0.21
N MET A 52 20.55 -22.16 -0.26
CA MET A 52 19.98 -22.49 -1.56
C MET A 52 20.37 -21.46 -2.62
N ARG A 53 20.93 -21.96 -3.73
CA ARG A 53 21.22 -21.13 -4.91
C ARG A 53 19.93 -20.64 -5.56
N ALA A 54 19.98 -19.45 -6.15
CA ALA A 54 18.89 -18.92 -6.96
C ALA A 54 18.72 -19.75 -8.24
N TYR A 55 17.47 -19.96 -8.65
CA TYR A 55 17.16 -20.53 -9.95
C TYR A 55 17.17 -19.41 -10.98
N ARG A 56 17.92 -19.62 -12.08
CA ARG A 56 17.95 -18.71 -13.23
C ARG A 56 17.14 -19.34 -14.35
N PHE A 57 16.08 -18.66 -14.76
CA PHE A 57 15.25 -19.05 -15.88
C PHE A 57 15.52 -18.14 -17.08
N VAL A 58 15.88 -18.78 -18.19
CA VAL A 58 16.18 -18.14 -19.46
C VAL A 58 15.13 -18.62 -20.46
N GLY A 59 14.52 -17.68 -21.18
CA GLY A 59 13.56 -18.04 -22.24
C GLY A 59 12.96 -16.84 -22.95
N HIS A 60 12.78 -15.71 -22.28
CA HIS A 60 12.44 -14.48 -22.96
C HIS A 60 13.57 -14.07 -23.92
N LYS A 61 13.19 -13.49 -25.06
CA LYS A 61 14.14 -13.05 -26.09
C LYS A 61 14.67 -11.64 -25.85
N ASP A 62 14.07 -10.92 -24.90
CA ASP A 62 14.34 -9.53 -24.58
C ASP A 62 13.99 -9.28 -23.09
N ALA A 63 14.27 -8.08 -22.59
CA ALA A 63 14.11 -7.66 -21.21
C ALA A 63 12.79 -8.12 -20.57
N VAL A 64 12.88 -8.67 -19.36
CA VAL A 64 11.71 -9.00 -18.55
C VAL A 64 11.29 -7.72 -17.83
N MET A 65 10.07 -7.27 -18.05
CA MET A 65 9.56 -6.00 -17.52
C MET A 65 8.80 -6.18 -16.21
N CYS A 66 8.18 -7.35 -16.00
CA CYS A 66 7.38 -7.62 -14.83
C CYS A 66 7.41 -9.11 -14.46
N VAL A 67 7.26 -9.38 -13.16
CA VAL A 67 7.11 -10.73 -12.62
C VAL A 67 6.02 -10.74 -11.54
N GLN A 68 5.26 -11.84 -11.47
CA GLN A 68 4.33 -12.05 -10.35
C GLN A 68 4.12 -13.54 -10.06
N PHE A 69 4.05 -13.91 -8.79
CA PHE A 69 3.55 -15.21 -8.34
C PHE A 69 2.03 -15.30 -8.46
N SER A 70 1.55 -16.49 -8.81
CA SER A 70 0.13 -16.81 -8.64
C SER A 70 -0.24 -16.79 -7.15
N PRO A 71 -1.51 -16.50 -6.79
CA PRO A 71 -1.97 -16.56 -5.40
C PRO A 71 -1.71 -17.92 -4.75
N SER A 72 -1.76 -19.01 -5.53
CA SER A 72 -1.42 -20.36 -5.08
C SER A 72 0.07 -20.63 -4.90
N GLY A 73 0.95 -19.80 -5.48
CA GLY A 73 2.41 -19.97 -5.48
C GLY A 73 2.94 -21.06 -6.43
N HIS A 74 2.07 -21.75 -7.18
CA HIS A 74 2.48 -22.82 -8.12
C HIS A 74 2.95 -22.32 -9.48
N LEU A 75 2.64 -21.06 -9.83
CA LEU A 75 3.03 -20.46 -11.10
C LEU A 75 3.67 -19.10 -10.86
N VAL A 76 4.55 -18.71 -11.77
CA VAL A 76 5.07 -17.35 -11.88
C VAL A 76 4.78 -16.85 -13.28
N ALA A 77 4.13 -15.70 -13.42
CA ALA A 77 3.96 -15.02 -14.69
C ALA A 77 5.09 -14.02 -14.90
N SER A 78 5.57 -13.91 -16.14
CA SER A 78 6.47 -12.84 -16.55
C SER A 78 6.04 -12.23 -17.88
N GLY A 79 6.11 -10.90 -17.96
CA GLY A 79 5.92 -10.14 -19.19
C GLY A 79 7.24 -9.55 -19.66
N SER A 80 7.45 -9.54 -20.99
CA SER A 80 8.70 -9.10 -21.59
C SER A 80 8.49 -8.12 -22.74
N ARG A 81 9.56 -7.40 -23.06
CA ARG A 81 9.71 -6.59 -24.26
C ARG A 81 9.60 -7.40 -25.56
N ASP A 82 9.79 -8.72 -25.49
CA ASP A 82 9.61 -9.65 -26.61
C ASP A 82 8.14 -9.87 -27.02
N LYS A 83 7.19 -9.17 -26.38
CA LYS A 83 5.74 -9.16 -26.66
C LYS A 83 5.01 -10.42 -26.18
N THR A 84 5.72 -11.29 -25.48
CA THR A 84 5.17 -12.54 -24.95
C THR A 84 4.98 -12.48 -23.44
N VAL A 85 4.08 -13.33 -22.95
CA VAL A 85 3.96 -13.65 -21.54
C VAL A 85 4.34 -15.11 -21.37
N ARG A 86 5.13 -15.39 -20.33
CA ARG A 86 5.50 -16.75 -19.94
C ARG A 86 4.92 -17.08 -18.58
N LEU A 87 4.45 -18.30 -18.44
CA LEU A 87 4.08 -18.89 -17.15
C LEU A 87 5.12 -19.95 -16.81
N TRP A 88 5.77 -19.80 -15.67
CA TRP A 88 6.84 -20.65 -15.18
C TRP A 88 6.35 -21.49 -14.01
N ILE A 89 6.82 -22.72 -13.94
CA ILE A 89 6.71 -23.55 -12.75
C ILE A 89 7.96 -23.28 -11.90
N PRO A 90 7.83 -22.79 -10.65
CA PRO A 90 8.95 -22.41 -9.77
C PRO A 90 9.68 -23.65 -9.23
N SER A 91 10.31 -24.41 -10.14
CA SER A 91 11.04 -25.64 -9.88
C SER A 91 12.44 -25.56 -10.51
N VAL A 92 13.35 -26.43 -10.10
CA VAL A 92 14.73 -26.48 -10.63
C VAL A 92 14.77 -26.60 -12.16
N LYS A 93 13.80 -27.29 -12.75
CA LYS A 93 13.71 -27.50 -14.21
C LYS A 93 13.30 -26.23 -14.97
N GLY A 94 12.60 -25.30 -14.33
CA GLY A 94 12.18 -24.05 -14.96
C GLY A 94 11.24 -24.23 -16.14
N GLU A 95 10.39 -25.25 -16.12
CA GLU A 95 9.42 -25.48 -17.19
C GLU A 95 8.52 -24.25 -17.37
N SER A 96 8.32 -23.86 -18.64
CA SER A 96 7.56 -22.66 -18.97
C SER A 96 6.70 -22.86 -20.18
N THR A 97 5.52 -22.25 -20.15
CA THR A 97 4.65 -22.13 -21.32
C THR A 97 4.64 -20.68 -21.77
N VAL A 98 4.73 -20.45 -23.08
CA VAL A 98 4.78 -19.12 -23.68
C VAL A 98 3.57 -18.91 -24.57
N PHE A 99 2.98 -17.71 -24.49
CA PHE A 99 1.97 -17.28 -25.44
C PHE A 99 2.20 -15.83 -25.84
N LYS A 100 1.83 -15.51 -27.09
CA LYS A 100 1.94 -14.15 -27.64
C LYS A 100 0.74 -13.34 -27.16
N ALA A 101 0.95 -12.50 -26.16
CA ALA A 101 -0.12 -11.72 -25.55
C ALA A 101 -0.46 -10.46 -26.37
N HIS A 102 0.57 -9.74 -26.81
CA HIS A 102 0.44 -8.39 -27.36
C HIS A 102 1.22 -8.20 -28.67
N THR A 103 0.97 -7.08 -29.35
CA THR A 103 1.71 -6.69 -30.57
C THR A 103 2.95 -5.84 -30.27
N ALA A 104 3.04 -5.30 -29.06
CA ALA A 104 4.15 -4.54 -28.51
C ALA A 104 4.55 -5.06 -27.11
N THR A 105 5.41 -4.32 -26.41
CA THR A 105 6.05 -4.75 -25.15
C THR A 105 5.01 -4.99 -24.07
N VAL A 106 5.15 -6.08 -23.30
CA VAL A 106 4.29 -6.36 -22.15
C VAL A 106 4.94 -5.77 -20.90
N ARG A 107 4.34 -4.74 -20.33
CA ARG A 107 4.90 -4.00 -19.19
C ARG A 107 4.48 -4.52 -17.84
N SER A 108 3.27 -5.06 -17.72
CA SER A 108 2.74 -5.55 -16.45
C SER A 108 1.91 -6.81 -16.66
N VAL A 109 2.00 -7.72 -15.70
CA VAL A 109 1.17 -8.90 -15.55
C VAL A 109 0.57 -8.90 -14.16
N HIS A 110 -0.71 -9.26 -14.03
CA HIS A 110 -1.33 -9.41 -12.73
C HIS A 110 -2.35 -10.56 -12.67
N PHE A 111 -2.21 -11.47 -11.71
CA PHE A 111 -3.18 -12.53 -11.44
C PHE A 111 -4.40 -11.96 -10.70
N SER A 112 -5.58 -12.52 -10.99
CA SER A 112 -6.74 -12.33 -10.12
C SER A 112 -6.55 -13.07 -8.79
N SER A 113 -7.27 -12.67 -7.75
CA SER A 113 -7.19 -13.28 -6.41
C SER A 113 -7.53 -14.78 -6.40
N ASP A 114 -8.42 -15.21 -7.28
CA ASP A 114 -8.76 -16.63 -7.52
C ASP A 114 -7.68 -17.41 -8.31
N GLY A 115 -6.68 -16.72 -8.89
CA GLY A 115 -5.64 -17.29 -9.74
C GLY A 115 -6.10 -17.83 -11.10
N GLN A 116 -7.37 -17.64 -11.47
CA GLN A 116 -7.94 -18.18 -12.71
C GLN A 116 -7.75 -17.26 -13.91
N SER A 117 -7.70 -15.94 -13.66
CA SER A 117 -7.55 -14.90 -14.68
C SER A 117 -6.18 -14.22 -14.56
N LEU A 118 -5.68 -13.73 -15.70
CA LEU A 118 -4.47 -12.92 -15.78
C LEU A 118 -4.78 -11.66 -16.59
N VAL A 119 -4.41 -10.49 -16.07
CA VAL A 119 -4.47 -9.23 -16.80
C VAL A 119 -3.06 -8.83 -17.25
N THR A 120 -2.95 -8.34 -18.47
CA THR A 120 -1.69 -7.93 -19.09
C THR A 120 -1.83 -6.52 -19.67
N ALA A 121 -0.83 -5.68 -19.47
CA ALA A 121 -0.77 -4.31 -19.98
C ALA A 121 0.44 -4.11 -20.90
N SER A 122 0.28 -3.29 -21.93
CA SER A 122 1.22 -3.23 -23.05
C SER A 122 1.35 -1.86 -23.71
N ASP A 123 2.47 -1.67 -24.41
CA ASP A 123 2.73 -0.55 -25.33
C ASP A 123 1.79 -0.53 -26.54
N ASP A 124 1.03 -1.60 -26.79
CA ASP A 124 0.01 -1.61 -27.84
C ASP A 124 -1.27 -0.84 -27.44
N LYS A 125 -1.22 -0.14 -26.30
CA LYS A 125 -2.28 0.71 -25.75
C LYS A 125 -3.48 -0.08 -25.22
N THR A 126 -3.35 -1.39 -25.12
CA THR A 126 -4.43 -2.26 -24.66
C THR A 126 -4.10 -2.94 -23.34
N VAL A 127 -5.15 -3.18 -22.57
CA VAL A 127 -5.15 -4.12 -21.45
C VAL A 127 -5.87 -5.38 -21.92
N LYS A 128 -5.29 -6.55 -21.73
CA LYS A 128 -5.91 -7.83 -22.13
C LYS A 128 -6.10 -8.74 -20.95
N VAL A 129 -7.19 -9.51 -20.97
CA VAL A 129 -7.51 -10.48 -19.93
C VAL A 129 -7.47 -11.89 -20.51
N TRP A 130 -6.89 -12.81 -19.76
CA TRP A 130 -6.60 -14.20 -20.17
C TRP A 130 -7.07 -15.17 -19.09
N THR A 131 -7.34 -16.40 -19.51
CA THR A 131 -7.50 -17.55 -18.60
C THR A 131 -6.15 -18.24 -18.39
N VAL A 132 -5.82 -18.58 -17.14
CA VAL A 132 -4.52 -19.17 -16.80
C VAL A 132 -4.43 -20.63 -17.23
N HIS A 133 -5.43 -21.46 -16.90
CA HIS A 133 -5.39 -22.91 -17.13
C HIS A 133 -5.31 -23.31 -18.61
N ARG A 134 -5.91 -22.52 -19.50
CA ARG A 134 -5.94 -22.78 -20.96
C ARG A 134 -5.17 -21.75 -21.79
N GLN A 135 -4.62 -20.73 -21.16
CA GLN A 135 -3.91 -19.62 -21.83
C GLN A 135 -4.74 -18.98 -22.95
N LYS A 136 -6.07 -18.95 -22.77
CA LYS A 136 -6.98 -18.40 -23.77
C LYS A 136 -7.22 -16.92 -23.49
N PHE A 137 -7.17 -16.14 -24.56
CA PHE A 137 -7.63 -14.76 -24.59
C PHE A 137 -9.12 -14.69 -24.29
N LEU A 138 -9.53 -13.75 -23.43
CA LEU A 138 -10.93 -13.49 -23.12
C LEU A 138 -11.42 -12.21 -23.81
N PHE A 139 -10.83 -11.07 -23.48
CA PHE A 139 -11.20 -9.77 -24.04
C PHE A 139 -10.06 -8.75 -23.88
N SER A 140 -10.20 -7.63 -24.59
CA SER A 140 -9.28 -6.48 -24.53
C SER A 140 -10.03 -5.20 -24.19
N LEU A 141 -9.39 -4.33 -23.42
CA LEU A 141 -9.84 -2.99 -23.05
C LEU A 141 -8.92 -1.98 -23.74
N SER A 142 -9.48 -1.15 -24.63
CA SER A 142 -8.70 -0.38 -25.62
C SER A 142 -9.08 1.10 -25.70
N GLN A 143 -9.23 1.76 -24.55
CA GLN A 143 -9.59 3.19 -24.47
C GLN A 143 -8.41 4.10 -24.10
N HIS A 144 -7.26 3.53 -23.74
CA HIS A 144 -6.04 4.31 -23.57
C HIS A 144 -5.52 4.77 -24.93
N ILE A 145 -5.07 6.02 -25.00
CA ILE A 145 -4.57 6.63 -26.24
C ILE A 145 -3.05 6.44 -26.41
N ASN A 146 -2.38 6.05 -25.34
CA ASN A 146 -0.93 5.81 -25.29
C ASN A 146 -0.60 4.50 -24.53
N TRP A 147 0.69 4.23 -24.34
CA TRP A 147 1.21 3.00 -23.74
C TRP A 147 0.67 2.75 -22.33
N VAL A 148 0.20 1.53 -22.08
CA VAL A 148 -0.28 1.13 -20.75
C VAL A 148 0.88 0.51 -19.97
N ARG A 149 1.26 1.16 -18.86
CA ARG A 149 2.40 0.76 -18.03
C ARG A 149 2.07 -0.28 -17.01
N CYS A 150 0.92 -0.18 -16.38
CA CYS A 150 0.51 -1.10 -15.34
C CYS A 150 -0.98 -1.38 -15.43
N ALA A 151 -1.37 -2.62 -15.13
CA ALA A 151 -2.76 -2.99 -14.91
C ALA A 151 -2.84 -4.01 -13.77
N LYS A 152 -3.83 -3.85 -12.89
CA LYS A 152 -4.06 -4.69 -11.71
C LYS A 152 -5.53 -5.03 -11.55
N PHE A 153 -5.80 -6.21 -11.00
CA PHE A 153 -7.14 -6.58 -10.54
C PHE A 153 -7.40 -6.00 -9.16
N SER A 154 -8.66 -5.67 -8.88
CA SER A 154 -9.11 -5.43 -7.51
C SER A 154 -9.04 -6.72 -6.68
N PRO A 155 -8.97 -6.62 -5.33
CA PRO A 155 -8.95 -7.78 -4.45
C PRO A 155 -10.15 -8.72 -4.64
N ASP A 156 -11.33 -8.17 -4.95
CA ASP A 156 -12.56 -8.92 -5.24
C ASP A 156 -12.62 -9.47 -6.69
N GLY A 157 -11.65 -9.10 -7.54
CA GLY A 157 -11.54 -9.54 -8.93
C GLY A 157 -12.59 -8.97 -9.89
N ARG A 158 -13.43 -8.03 -9.44
CA ARG A 158 -14.51 -7.42 -10.26
C ARG A 158 -14.02 -6.26 -11.10
N LEU A 159 -13.08 -5.49 -10.58
CA LEU A 159 -12.55 -4.29 -11.21
C LEU A 159 -11.14 -4.53 -11.72
N ILE A 160 -10.77 -3.76 -12.73
CA ILE A 160 -9.41 -3.64 -13.22
C ILE A 160 -9.05 -2.16 -13.18
N VAL A 161 -7.84 -1.85 -12.74
CA VAL A 161 -7.30 -0.50 -12.85
C VAL A 161 -6.09 -0.53 -13.77
N SER A 162 -5.92 0.51 -14.59
CA SER A 162 -4.78 0.65 -15.49
C SER A 162 -4.20 2.05 -15.48
N ALA A 163 -2.87 2.12 -15.60
CA ALA A 163 -2.07 3.34 -15.65
C ALA A 163 -1.34 3.46 -16.99
N SER A 164 -1.28 4.67 -17.54
CA SER A 164 -0.85 4.90 -18.92
C SER A 164 0.00 6.18 -19.11
N ASP A 165 0.73 6.21 -20.22
CA ASP A 165 1.44 7.38 -20.75
C ASP A 165 0.52 8.47 -21.27
N ASP A 166 -0.78 8.23 -21.32
CA ASP A 166 -1.78 9.27 -21.59
C ASP A 166 -2.08 10.14 -20.36
N LYS A 167 -1.34 9.94 -19.27
CA LYS A 167 -1.48 10.64 -17.98
C LYS A 167 -2.78 10.31 -17.25
N THR A 168 -3.49 9.27 -17.67
CA THR A 168 -4.73 8.83 -17.05
C THR A 168 -4.58 7.52 -16.30
N VAL A 169 -5.35 7.39 -15.23
CA VAL A 169 -5.65 6.11 -14.59
C VAL A 169 -7.10 5.76 -14.94
N LYS A 170 -7.33 4.59 -15.53
CA LYS A 170 -8.68 4.14 -15.89
C LYS A 170 -9.12 2.98 -15.01
N LEU A 171 -10.37 3.04 -14.59
CA LEU A 171 -11.05 1.98 -13.85
C LEU A 171 -12.05 1.29 -14.77
N TRP A 172 -12.02 -0.03 -14.79
CA TRP A 172 -12.80 -0.86 -15.69
C TRP A 172 -13.59 -1.88 -14.90
N ASP A 173 -14.82 -2.15 -15.34
CA ASP A 173 -15.57 -3.31 -14.88
C ASP A 173 -15.23 -4.52 -15.75
N LYS A 174 -14.82 -5.62 -15.11
CA LYS A 174 -14.54 -6.89 -15.77
C LYS A 174 -15.79 -7.46 -16.46
N THR A 175 -16.98 -7.23 -15.91
CA THR A 175 -18.23 -7.84 -16.38
C THR A 175 -18.79 -7.09 -17.58
N SER A 176 -18.98 -5.78 -17.47
CA SER A 176 -19.43 -4.96 -18.61
C SER A 176 -18.37 -4.84 -19.69
N ARG A 177 -17.08 -4.88 -19.30
CA ARG A 177 -15.89 -4.62 -20.15
C ARG A 177 -15.80 -3.16 -20.59
N GLU A 178 -16.38 -2.26 -19.80
CA GLU A 178 -16.38 -0.83 -20.06
C GLU A 178 -15.53 -0.07 -19.04
N CYS A 179 -15.06 1.11 -19.43
CA CYS A 179 -14.38 2.04 -18.53
C CYS A 179 -15.43 2.75 -17.68
N ILE A 180 -15.42 2.49 -16.37
CA ILE A 180 -16.30 3.15 -15.41
C ILE A 180 -15.86 4.61 -15.23
N HIS A 181 -14.55 4.82 -15.05
CA HIS A 181 -14.03 6.15 -14.74
C HIS A 181 -12.60 6.36 -15.24
N SER A 182 -12.25 7.61 -15.51
CA SER A 182 -10.93 8.03 -15.98
C SER A 182 -10.43 9.18 -15.13
N PHE A 183 -9.42 8.92 -14.30
CA PHE A 183 -8.76 9.92 -13.47
C PHE A 183 -7.68 10.64 -14.30
N CYS A 184 -7.84 11.94 -14.49
CA CYS A 184 -6.97 12.77 -15.34
C CYS A 184 -6.13 13.78 -14.54
N GLU A 185 -5.98 13.55 -13.24
CA GLU A 185 -5.35 14.49 -12.31
C GLU A 185 -3.81 14.54 -12.44
N HIS A 186 -3.16 13.53 -13.02
CA HIS A 186 -1.69 13.49 -13.11
C HIS A 186 -1.15 14.45 -14.17
N GLY A 187 -0.09 15.19 -13.82
CA GLY A 187 0.58 16.11 -14.74
C GLY A 187 1.52 15.41 -15.73
N GLY A 188 1.97 14.20 -15.36
CA GLY A 188 2.89 13.36 -16.12
C GLY A 188 2.35 11.97 -16.41
N PHE A 189 3.17 11.13 -17.03
CA PHE A 189 2.90 9.72 -17.26
C PHE A 189 2.73 8.96 -15.94
N VAL A 190 1.83 7.99 -15.91
CA VAL A 190 1.58 7.16 -14.74
C VAL A 190 2.28 5.81 -14.90
N ASN A 191 3.27 5.55 -14.04
CA ASN A 191 4.12 4.36 -14.13
C ASN A 191 3.51 3.13 -13.48
N HIS A 192 2.91 3.30 -12.30
CA HIS A 192 2.39 2.20 -11.52
C HIS A 192 1.05 2.55 -10.90
N VAL A 193 0.25 1.53 -10.66
CA VAL A 193 -1.03 1.62 -9.97
C VAL A 193 -1.23 0.37 -9.14
N ASP A 194 -1.87 0.52 -7.99
CA ASP A 194 -2.22 -0.61 -7.14
C ASP A 194 -3.56 -0.35 -6.42
N PHE A 195 -4.22 -1.42 -6.01
CA PHE A 195 -5.43 -1.34 -5.19
C PHE A 195 -5.04 -1.44 -3.72
N HIS A 196 -5.72 -0.65 -2.90
CA HIS A 196 -5.69 -0.86 -1.46
C HIS A 196 -6.27 -2.26 -1.13
N PRO A 197 -5.75 -3.00 -0.12
CA PRO A 197 -6.20 -4.36 0.20
C PRO A 197 -7.70 -4.50 0.47
N SER A 198 -8.35 -3.44 0.98
CA SER A 198 -9.81 -3.39 1.17
C SER A 198 -10.61 -3.25 -0.14
N GLY A 199 -9.96 -2.87 -1.24
CA GLY A 199 -10.58 -2.56 -2.53
C GLY A 199 -11.27 -1.18 -2.60
N THR A 200 -11.22 -0.36 -1.55
CA THR A 200 -11.93 0.94 -1.51
C THR A 200 -11.16 2.07 -2.18
N CYS A 201 -9.84 1.96 -2.24
CA CYS A 201 -8.96 3.00 -2.73
C CYS A 201 -7.99 2.45 -3.78
N ILE A 202 -7.50 3.34 -4.63
CA ILE A 202 -6.41 3.08 -5.59
C ILE A 202 -5.31 4.11 -5.37
N ALA A 203 -4.06 3.69 -5.48
CA ALA A 203 -2.92 4.60 -5.54
C ALA A 203 -2.23 4.51 -6.90
N ALA A 204 -1.74 5.64 -7.40
CA ALA A 204 -0.90 5.67 -8.59
C ALA A 204 0.33 6.55 -8.41
N ALA A 205 1.40 6.14 -9.08
CA ALA A 205 2.70 6.79 -9.08
C ALA A 205 2.99 7.38 -10.46
N GLY A 206 3.40 8.65 -10.47
CA GLY A 206 3.64 9.41 -11.68
C GLY A 206 5.10 9.82 -11.91
N THR A 207 5.36 10.22 -13.13
CA THR A 207 6.57 10.97 -13.55
C THR A 207 6.53 12.44 -13.14
N ASP A 208 5.42 12.92 -12.60
CA ASP A 208 5.30 14.22 -11.96
C ASP A 208 5.85 14.24 -10.51
N ASN A 209 6.55 13.17 -10.11
CA ASN A 209 7.11 12.95 -8.78
C ASN A 209 6.04 12.84 -7.68
N THR A 210 4.78 12.66 -8.07
CA THR A 210 3.65 12.59 -7.14
C THR A 210 3.12 11.17 -7.01
N VAL A 211 2.57 10.89 -5.83
CA VAL A 211 1.73 9.73 -5.58
C VAL A 211 0.35 10.22 -5.18
N LYS A 212 -0.66 9.75 -5.90
CA LYS A 212 -2.05 10.16 -5.71
C LYS A 212 -2.87 8.95 -5.28
N VAL A 213 -3.78 9.16 -4.34
CA VAL A 213 -4.69 8.13 -3.82
C VAL A 213 -6.12 8.59 -4.04
N TRP A 214 -6.94 7.75 -4.67
CA TRP A 214 -8.35 8.03 -4.94
C TRP A 214 -9.26 7.03 -4.26
N ASP A 215 -10.47 7.48 -3.93
CA ASP A 215 -11.59 6.63 -3.56
C ASP A 215 -12.25 6.08 -4.83
N VAL A 216 -12.42 4.76 -4.89
CA VAL A 216 -13.00 4.04 -6.04
C VAL A 216 -14.51 4.27 -6.15
N ARG A 217 -15.21 4.42 -5.01
CA ARG A 217 -16.67 4.60 -4.98
C ARG A 217 -17.06 6.04 -5.25
N MET A 218 -16.33 6.99 -4.65
CA MET A 218 -16.61 8.42 -4.81
C MET A 218 -15.92 9.04 -6.04
N ASN A 219 -14.98 8.33 -6.66
CA ASN A 219 -14.14 8.82 -7.75
C ASN A 219 -13.44 10.15 -7.42
N ARG A 220 -13.03 10.33 -6.15
CA ARG A 220 -12.42 11.57 -5.67
C ARG A 220 -11.00 11.32 -5.21
N LEU A 221 -10.11 12.27 -5.49
CA LEU A 221 -8.77 12.32 -4.92
C LEU A 221 -8.88 12.49 -3.40
N LEU A 222 -8.33 11.54 -2.66
CA LEU A 222 -8.27 11.58 -1.19
C LEU A 222 -6.98 12.24 -0.73
N GLN A 223 -5.85 11.80 -1.27
CA GLN A 223 -4.53 12.22 -0.82
C GLN A 223 -3.61 12.47 -2.00
N HIS A 224 -2.73 13.45 -1.83
CA HIS A 224 -1.72 13.86 -2.79
C HIS A 224 -0.38 14.01 -2.08
N TYR A 225 0.60 13.21 -2.50
CA TYR A 225 1.90 13.14 -1.88
C TYR A 225 2.98 13.55 -2.87
N GLN A 226 3.74 14.59 -2.55
CA GLN A 226 4.91 15.02 -3.31
C GLN A 226 6.17 14.78 -2.48
N VAL A 227 6.56 13.51 -2.36
CA VAL A 227 7.59 13.09 -1.40
C VAL A 227 8.95 12.88 -2.05
N HIS A 228 8.97 12.57 -3.35
CA HIS A 228 10.19 12.29 -4.09
C HIS A 228 10.67 13.51 -4.89
N SER A 229 11.98 13.61 -5.08
CA SER A 229 12.57 14.65 -5.94
C SER A 229 12.60 14.25 -7.42
N ALA A 230 12.33 12.97 -7.72
CA ALA A 230 12.31 12.41 -9.06
C ALA A 230 11.12 11.46 -9.27
N VAL A 231 11.03 10.93 -10.49
CA VAL A 231 9.98 10.03 -10.97
C VAL A 231 9.75 8.86 -10.01
N VAL A 232 8.48 8.59 -9.68
CA VAL A 232 8.11 7.40 -8.91
C VAL A 232 7.83 6.26 -9.88
N ASN A 233 8.59 5.18 -9.75
CA ASN A 233 8.56 4.04 -10.69
C ASN A 233 7.56 2.98 -10.28
N SER A 234 7.44 2.72 -8.98
CA SER A 234 6.64 1.63 -8.43
C SER A 234 6.12 1.97 -7.05
N LEU A 235 5.02 1.33 -6.68
CA LEU A 235 4.37 1.47 -5.39
C LEU A 235 3.79 0.12 -4.98
N SER A 236 3.61 -0.12 -3.68
CA SER A 236 2.95 -1.31 -3.17
C SER A 236 2.27 -0.99 -1.83
N PHE A 237 1.00 -1.40 -1.70
CA PHE A 237 0.32 -1.29 -0.41
C PHE A 237 0.76 -2.37 0.57
N HIS A 238 0.87 -2.00 1.84
CA HIS A 238 1.00 -2.97 2.91
C HIS A 238 -0.31 -3.76 3.09
N PRO A 239 -0.28 -5.07 3.39
CA PRO A 239 -1.49 -5.88 3.55
C PRO A 239 -2.47 -5.39 4.62
N SER A 240 -1.98 -4.71 5.67
CA SER A 240 -2.83 -4.05 6.68
C SER A 240 -3.62 -2.86 6.13
N GLY A 241 -3.19 -2.28 5.01
CA GLY A 241 -3.80 -1.11 4.38
C GLY A 241 -3.33 0.24 4.91
N ASN A 242 -2.61 0.29 6.04
CA ASN A 242 -2.23 1.56 6.66
C ASN A 242 -0.99 2.21 6.02
N TYR A 243 -0.17 1.44 5.32
CA TYR A 243 1.11 1.91 4.81
C TYR A 243 1.23 1.73 3.29
N LEU A 244 1.97 2.64 2.66
CA LEU A 244 2.32 2.60 1.25
C LEU A 244 3.84 2.75 1.10
N VAL A 245 4.47 1.85 0.35
CA VAL A 245 5.89 2.00 -0.02
C VAL A 245 6.00 2.46 -1.47
N THR A 246 6.94 3.37 -1.72
CA THR A 246 7.19 3.97 -3.03
C THR A 246 8.67 3.86 -3.39
N ALA A 247 8.95 3.54 -4.65
CA ALA A 247 10.31 3.47 -5.20
C ALA A 247 10.50 4.53 -6.29
N SER A 248 11.60 5.27 -6.23
CA SER A 248 11.86 6.41 -7.11
C SER A 248 13.23 6.37 -7.78
N ASN A 249 13.33 7.10 -8.89
CA ASN A 249 14.58 7.41 -9.57
C ASN A 249 15.56 8.22 -8.71
N ASP A 250 15.14 8.80 -7.59
CA ASP A 250 16.01 9.51 -6.64
C ASP A 250 16.86 8.57 -5.77
N SER A 251 16.88 7.26 -6.07
CA SER A 251 17.56 6.17 -5.34
C SER A 251 17.01 5.86 -3.95
N THR A 252 15.92 6.52 -3.54
CA THR A 252 15.29 6.29 -2.23
C THR A 252 14.04 5.44 -2.34
N LEU A 253 13.76 4.71 -1.27
CA LEU A 253 12.46 4.12 -1.01
C LEU A 253 11.81 4.93 0.10
N LYS A 254 10.54 5.27 -0.05
CA LYS A 254 9.81 6.02 0.99
C LYS A 254 8.60 5.25 1.46
N ILE A 255 8.31 5.35 2.74
CA ILE A 255 7.17 4.69 3.38
C ILE A 255 6.25 5.76 3.95
N LEU A 256 5.00 5.72 3.53
CA LEU A 256 3.97 6.68 3.87
C LEU A 256 2.96 6.04 4.81
N ASP A 257 2.55 6.76 5.85
CA ASP A 257 1.34 6.45 6.62
C ASP A 257 0.13 7.04 5.89
N LEU A 258 -0.81 6.18 5.52
CA LEU A 258 -2.05 6.58 4.84
C LEU A 258 -3.12 7.09 5.81
N LEU A 259 -3.05 6.76 7.09
CA LEU A 259 -4.00 7.25 8.11
C LEU A 259 -3.68 8.69 8.48
N GLU A 260 -2.43 8.97 8.78
CA GLU A 260 -1.97 10.32 9.16
C GLU A 260 -1.61 11.18 7.95
N GLY A 261 -1.35 10.56 6.80
CA GLY A 261 -0.97 11.26 5.58
C GLY A 261 0.44 11.83 5.61
N ARG A 262 1.38 11.18 6.31
CA ARG A 262 2.76 11.66 6.46
C ARG A 262 3.80 10.64 6.00
N LEU A 263 4.98 11.15 5.67
CA LEU A 263 6.17 10.34 5.44
C LEU A 263 6.68 9.79 6.78
N LEU A 264 6.80 8.47 6.87
CA LEU A 264 7.38 7.79 8.03
C LEU A 264 8.88 7.58 7.88
N TYR A 265 9.29 6.92 6.78
CA TYR A 265 10.69 6.54 6.57
C TYR A 265 11.19 6.93 5.19
N THR A 266 12.44 7.37 5.12
CA THR A 266 13.21 7.48 3.87
C THR A 266 14.39 6.52 3.95
N LEU A 267 14.32 5.46 3.17
CA LEU A 267 15.30 4.38 3.15
C LEU A 267 16.29 4.59 2.02
N HIS A 268 17.56 4.44 2.38
CA HIS A 268 18.70 4.53 1.48
C HIS A 268 19.37 3.17 1.44
N GLY A 269 19.76 2.72 0.24
CA GLY A 269 20.46 1.45 0.07
C GLY A 269 20.93 1.27 -1.36
N HIS A 270 20.05 1.51 -2.32
CA HIS A 270 20.38 1.41 -3.73
C HIS A 270 21.37 2.49 -4.16
N GLN A 271 22.35 2.11 -4.97
CA GLN A 271 23.38 3.02 -5.52
C GLN A 271 22.94 3.68 -6.84
N GLY A 272 21.65 3.65 -7.14
CA GLY A 272 21.03 4.20 -8.33
C GLY A 272 19.50 4.15 -8.24
N PRO A 273 18.78 4.50 -9.32
CA PRO A 273 17.32 4.43 -9.38
C PRO A 273 16.72 3.16 -8.80
N ALA A 274 15.79 3.31 -7.84
CA ALA A 274 14.95 2.23 -7.36
C ALA A 274 13.80 2.04 -8.36
N THR A 275 13.76 0.90 -9.02
CA THR A 275 12.85 0.63 -10.15
C THR A 275 11.55 -0.02 -9.70
N CYS A 276 11.61 -0.86 -8.68
CA CYS A 276 10.48 -1.65 -8.24
C CYS A 276 10.48 -1.90 -6.73
N VAL A 277 9.29 -2.09 -6.18
CA VAL A 277 9.09 -2.45 -4.79
C VAL A 277 7.85 -3.33 -4.64
N ALA A 278 7.87 -4.28 -3.72
CA ALA A 278 6.72 -5.12 -3.40
C ALA A 278 6.74 -5.52 -1.92
N PHE A 279 5.60 -5.38 -1.23
CA PHE A 279 5.40 -6.01 0.06
C PHE A 279 5.18 -7.51 -0.07
N SER A 280 5.61 -8.24 0.96
CA SER A 280 5.19 -9.63 1.15
C SER A 280 3.69 -9.70 1.47
N ARG A 281 3.07 -10.83 1.15
CA ARG A 281 1.62 -11.06 1.35
C ARG A 281 1.17 -10.91 2.81
N THR A 282 2.07 -11.06 3.78
CA THR A 282 1.74 -10.93 5.20
C THR A 282 2.06 -9.55 5.77
N GLY A 283 3.01 -8.82 5.19
CA GLY A 283 3.41 -7.48 5.65
C GLY A 283 4.80 -7.40 6.27
N ASP A 284 5.29 -8.49 6.87
CA ASP A 284 6.54 -8.54 7.66
C ASP A 284 7.82 -8.18 6.87
N LEU A 285 7.80 -8.33 5.55
CA LEU A 285 8.92 -8.06 4.66
C LEU A 285 8.46 -7.24 3.45
N PHE A 286 9.39 -6.48 2.87
CA PHE A 286 9.27 -5.97 1.51
C PHE A 286 10.59 -6.13 0.75
N ALA A 287 10.51 -6.13 -0.57
CA ALA A 287 11.65 -6.24 -1.45
C ALA A 287 11.70 -5.03 -2.37
N SER A 288 12.90 -4.59 -2.69
CA SER A 288 13.16 -3.55 -3.68
C SER A 288 14.18 -4.02 -4.70
N GLY A 289 14.02 -3.58 -5.93
CA GLY A 289 14.99 -3.77 -7.01
C GLY A 289 15.44 -2.42 -7.53
N GLY A 290 16.71 -2.35 -7.93
CA GLY A 290 17.30 -1.13 -8.47
C GLY A 290 18.04 -1.34 -9.79
N SER A 291 18.46 -0.23 -10.38
CA SER A 291 19.38 -0.23 -11.52
C SER A 291 20.79 -0.68 -11.16
N ASP A 292 21.09 -0.81 -9.87
CA ASP A 292 22.36 -1.31 -9.31
C ASP A 292 22.45 -2.84 -9.29
N GLU A 293 21.60 -3.52 -10.08
CA GLU A 293 21.54 -4.98 -10.26
C GLU A 293 21.23 -5.76 -8.98
N GLN A 294 20.80 -5.05 -7.94
CA GLN A 294 20.56 -5.60 -6.62
C GLN A 294 19.08 -5.76 -6.33
N VAL A 295 18.76 -6.86 -5.67
CA VAL A 295 17.48 -7.07 -5.01
C VAL A 295 17.72 -7.02 -3.50
N MET A 296 17.13 -6.05 -2.82
CA MET A 296 17.23 -5.87 -1.38
C MET A 296 15.94 -6.34 -0.72
N VAL A 297 16.05 -7.05 0.40
CA VAL A 297 14.93 -7.49 1.23
C VAL A 297 15.04 -6.85 2.60
N TRP A 298 13.97 -6.22 2.99
CA TRP A 298 13.85 -5.40 4.18
C TRP A 298 12.81 -6.00 5.11
N LYS A 299 13.09 -5.96 6.41
CA LYS A 299 12.14 -6.35 7.45
C LYS A 299 11.33 -5.14 7.87
N THR A 300 10.02 -5.30 7.96
CA THR A 300 9.12 -4.26 8.45
C THR A 300 8.95 -4.38 9.97
N ASN A 301 8.61 -3.26 10.59
CA ASN A 301 8.21 -3.15 11.99
C ASN A 301 6.72 -2.83 12.14
N PHE A 302 5.99 -2.79 11.03
CA PHE A 302 4.62 -2.29 10.94
C PHE A 302 3.57 -3.15 11.65
N ASP A 303 3.82 -4.46 11.76
CA ASP A 303 2.90 -5.43 12.37
C ASP A 303 3.18 -5.71 13.85
N ALA A 304 4.26 -5.14 14.42
CA ALA A 304 4.64 -5.38 15.82
C ALA A 304 3.93 -4.45 16.81
N ALA A 305 3.33 -3.35 16.33
CA ALA A 305 2.49 -2.47 17.13
C ALA A 305 1.04 -2.64 16.68
N ASP A 306 0.22 -3.21 17.55
CA ASP A 306 -1.22 -3.09 17.40
C ASP A 306 -1.54 -1.58 17.40
N TYR A 307 -2.00 -1.04 16.28
CA TYR A 307 -2.15 0.41 16.06
C TYR A 307 -3.09 1.03 17.11
N GLY A 308 -3.95 0.20 17.73
CA GLY A 308 -4.77 0.56 18.89
C GLY A 308 -3.98 0.99 20.13
N ASP A 309 -2.78 0.45 20.36
CA ASP A 309 -1.94 0.83 21.51
C ASP A 309 -1.13 2.09 21.23
N VAL A 310 -0.74 2.36 19.97
CA VAL A 310 -0.13 3.64 19.57
C VAL A 310 -1.12 4.80 19.77
N LEU A 311 -2.38 4.60 19.39
CA LEU A 311 -3.48 5.55 19.62
C LEU A 311 -3.76 5.79 21.12
N LYS A 312 -3.60 4.77 21.98
CA LYS A 312 -3.71 4.93 23.44
C LYS A 312 -2.53 5.71 24.02
N THR A 313 -1.31 5.45 23.55
CA THR A 313 -0.12 6.18 24.04
C THR A 313 -0.11 7.66 23.66
N GLN A 314 -0.68 8.05 22.51
CA GLN A 314 -0.83 9.47 22.18
C GLN A 314 -1.90 10.19 23.01
N LYS A 315 -2.94 9.49 23.49
CA LYS A 315 -3.91 10.07 24.44
C LYS A 315 -3.33 10.29 25.83
N SER A 316 -2.34 9.53 26.24
CA SER A 316 -1.65 9.72 27.53
C SER A 316 -0.56 10.81 27.52
N GLY A 317 -0.24 11.40 26.36
CA GLY A 317 0.87 12.34 26.19
C GLY A 317 0.50 13.82 26.17
N THR A 318 -0.79 14.19 26.23
CA THR A 318 -1.23 15.59 26.28
C THR A 318 -1.64 15.99 27.70
N GLY A 319 -0.66 16.03 28.60
CA GLY A 319 -0.74 16.71 29.90
C GLY A 319 0.34 17.79 29.93
N VAL A 320 -0.06 19.05 29.79
CA VAL A 320 0.83 20.21 29.75
C VAL A 320 1.53 20.39 31.10
N ASP A 321 2.87 20.36 31.08
CA ASP A 321 3.72 20.75 32.21
C ASP A 321 3.54 22.25 32.51
N GLY A 322 3.06 22.54 33.72
CA GLY A 322 3.12 23.86 34.34
C GLY A 322 3.87 23.74 35.67
N THR A 323 5.19 23.88 35.65
CA THR A 323 6.00 23.98 36.87
C THR A 323 6.07 25.43 37.33
N HIS A 324 5.59 25.72 38.55
CA HIS A 324 6.08 26.84 39.35
C HIS A 324 6.30 26.41 40.81
N HIS A 325 7.58 26.37 41.14
CA HIS A 325 8.32 26.46 42.40
C HIS A 325 7.63 26.65 43.77
N SER A 326 8.31 25.99 44.73
CA SER A 326 8.62 26.36 46.13
C SER A 326 7.50 26.20 47.15
N LEU A 327 7.70 25.51 48.28
CA LEU A 327 8.67 25.85 49.32
C LEU A 327 9.23 24.63 50.07
N GLN A 328 10.41 24.87 50.64
CA GLN A 328 11.30 24.01 51.42
C GLN A 328 10.76 23.57 52.80
N SER A 329 11.51 22.59 53.34
CA SER A 329 11.66 22.17 54.75
C SER A 329 10.66 21.09 55.18
N GLU A 330 11.03 19.98 55.82
CA GLU A 330 12.17 19.68 56.70
C GLU A 330 12.63 18.21 56.58
N MET A 331 13.92 18.00 56.86
CA MET A 331 14.47 16.70 57.27
C MET A 331 13.97 16.38 58.69
N ASP A 332 13.62 15.11 59.00
CA ASP A 332 14.55 14.21 59.70
C ASP A 332 13.97 12.81 60.03
N CYS A 333 14.91 11.85 60.09
CA CYS A 333 14.98 10.51 60.69
C CYS A 333 13.75 9.70 61.20
N GLY A 334 13.79 8.38 60.94
CA GLY A 334 13.13 7.37 61.78
C GLY A 334 13.16 5.93 61.26
N VAL A 335 14.10 5.12 61.76
CA VAL A 335 14.20 3.67 61.55
C VAL A 335 13.23 2.92 62.48
N HIS A 336 12.43 1.95 61.99
CA HIS A 336 12.29 0.60 62.57
C HIS A 336 11.25 -0.35 61.91
N LEU A 337 11.78 -1.50 61.45
CA LEU A 337 11.36 -2.90 61.62
C LEU A 337 9.88 -3.35 61.70
N LYS A 338 9.57 -4.25 60.73
CA LYS A 338 8.78 -5.51 60.77
C LYS A 338 7.39 -5.51 61.42
N LYS A 339 6.39 -5.93 60.62
CA LYS A 339 5.70 -7.23 60.80
C LYS A 339 4.79 -7.56 59.63
N THR A 340 5.06 -8.72 59.03
CA THR A 340 4.19 -9.50 58.15
C THR A 340 2.89 -9.87 58.87
N LYS A 341 1.74 -9.62 58.23
CA LYS A 341 0.49 -10.34 58.46
C LYS A 341 -0.18 -10.63 57.12
N THR A 342 -0.27 -11.93 56.84
CA THR A 342 -1.07 -12.59 55.82
C THR A 342 -2.57 -12.28 56.00
N GLN A 343 -3.24 -11.84 54.92
CA GLN A 343 -4.70 -11.82 54.78
C GLN A 343 -5.08 -12.29 53.37
N ASP A 344 -6.20 -13.01 53.30
CA ASP A 344 -6.66 -13.92 52.24
C ASP A 344 -6.93 -13.26 50.86
N PRO A 345 -6.64 -13.95 49.73
CA PRO A 345 -6.69 -13.38 48.38
C PRO A 345 -8.09 -13.29 47.73
N ASP A 346 -9.13 -13.86 48.34
CA ASP A 346 -10.45 -14.00 47.68
C ASP A 346 -11.39 -12.79 47.84
N ARG A 347 -11.12 -11.88 48.80
CA ARG A 347 -11.94 -10.66 48.98
C ARG A 347 -11.41 -9.44 48.23
N SER A 348 -10.13 -9.42 47.89
CA SER A 348 -9.51 -8.32 47.13
C SER A 348 -9.85 -8.35 45.65
N HIS A 349 -10.10 -9.53 45.07
CA HIS A 349 -10.43 -9.66 43.65
C HIS A 349 -11.83 -9.14 43.31
N GLN A 350 -12.84 -9.39 44.17
CA GLN A 350 -14.20 -8.87 43.93
C GLN A 350 -14.28 -7.34 44.06
N GLN A 351 -13.55 -6.73 45.00
CA GLN A 351 -13.51 -5.26 45.13
C GLN A 351 -12.76 -4.59 43.98
N GLN A 352 -11.67 -5.20 43.48
CA GLN A 352 -10.96 -4.70 42.31
C GLN A 352 -11.77 -4.83 41.02
N GLU A 353 -12.54 -5.91 40.85
CA GLU A 353 -13.43 -6.07 39.69
C GLU A 353 -14.56 -5.03 39.71
N GLU A 354 -15.21 -4.79 40.85
CA GLU A 354 -16.26 -3.77 40.98
C GLU A 354 -15.73 -2.35 40.70
N GLU A 355 -14.53 -2.02 41.18
CA GLU A 355 -13.89 -0.71 40.96
C GLU A 355 -13.45 -0.53 39.50
N THR A 356 -12.98 -1.60 38.83
CA THR A 356 -12.69 -1.55 37.38
C THR A 356 -13.96 -1.39 36.55
N ILE A 357 -15.07 -2.05 36.92
CA ILE A 357 -16.34 -1.93 36.21
C ILE A 357 -16.91 -0.51 36.38
N ALA A 358 -16.86 0.06 37.58
CA ALA A 358 -17.27 1.43 37.84
C ALA A 358 -16.49 2.44 36.98
N ASN A 359 -15.15 2.29 36.90
CA ASN A 359 -14.30 3.13 36.06
C ASN A 359 -14.62 2.98 34.56
N THR A 360 -14.94 1.76 34.10
CA THR A 360 -15.35 1.57 32.70
C THR A 360 -16.70 2.19 32.39
N LEU A 361 -17.65 2.15 33.32
CA LEU A 361 -18.97 2.77 33.17
C LEU A 361 -18.88 4.30 33.14
N GLU A 362 -18.08 4.92 34.00
CA GLU A 362 -17.84 6.37 33.97
C GLU A 362 -17.22 6.80 32.64
N HIS A 363 -16.28 6.01 32.11
CA HIS A 363 -15.67 6.29 30.81
C HIS A 363 -16.68 6.15 29.65
N ILE A 364 -17.60 5.18 29.70
CA ILE A 364 -18.67 5.04 28.70
C ILE A 364 -19.62 6.23 28.77
N VAL A 365 -19.99 6.70 29.97
CA VAL A 365 -20.84 7.89 30.15
C VAL A 365 -20.15 9.13 29.58
N GLY A 366 -18.85 9.31 29.85
CA GLY A 366 -18.07 10.41 29.26
C GLY A 366 -18.00 10.35 27.72
N GLN A 367 -17.93 9.15 27.14
CA GLN A 367 -17.97 9.00 25.68
C GLN A 367 -19.34 9.35 25.09
N LEU A 368 -20.44 9.02 25.79
CA LEU A 368 -21.79 9.38 25.37
C LEU A 368 -22.01 10.90 25.42
N ASP A 369 -21.47 11.59 26.42
CA ASP A 369 -21.54 13.06 26.49
C ASP A 369 -20.78 13.72 25.34
N VAL A 370 -19.57 13.24 25.02
CA VAL A 370 -18.80 13.74 23.87
C VAL A 370 -19.55 13.50 22.56
N LEU A 371 -20.11 12.30 22.37
CA LEU A 371 -20.92 12.00 21.18
C LEU A 371 -22.13 12.95 21.06
N THR A 372 -22.84 13.18 22.15
CA THR A 372 -24.00 14.08 22.18
C THR A 372 -23.61 15.52 21.82
N GLN A 373 -22.47 15.98 22.32
CA GLN A 373 -21.95 17.31 22.00
C GLN A 373 -21.52 17.42 20.53
N THR A 374 -20.90 16.37 19.97
CA THR A 374 -20.52 16.34 18.55
C THR A 374 -21.72 16.33 17.62
N VAL A 375 -22.79 15.61 17.97
CA VAL A 375 -24.05 15.60 17.21
C VAL A 375 -24.68 16.99 17.24
N SER A 376 -24.72 17.66 18.40
CA SER A 376 -25.24 19.03 18.50
C SER A 376 -24.45 20.03 17.63
N ILE A 377 -23.13 19.93 17.57
CA ILE A 377 -22.29 20.78 16.72
C ILE A 377 -22.56 20.48 15.23
N LEU A 378 -22.75 19.21 14.86
CA LEU A 378 -23.07 18.83 13.48
C LEU A 378 -24.44 19.35 13.06
N GLU A 379 -25.45 19.28 13.93
CA GLU A 379 -26.77 19.85 13.69
C GLU A 379 -26.69 21.38 13.48
N GLN A 380 -25.96 22.10 14.34
CA GLN A 380 -25.76 23.55 14.16
C GLN A 380 -25.05 23.90 12.85
N ARG A 381 -24.08 23.09 12.43
CA ARG A 381 -23.40 23.29 11.13
C ARG A 381 -24.34 23.01 9.97
N LEU A 382 -25.18 21.97 10.07
CA LEU A 382 -26.16 21.62 9.05
C LEU A 382 -27.16 22.77 8.85
N THR A 383 -27.74 23.30 9.94
CA THR A 383 -28.69 24.42 9.87
C THR A 383 -28.03 25.66 9.25
N LEU A 384 -26.79 25.96 9.61
CA LEU A 384 -26.06 27.11 9.05
C LEU A 384 -25.77 26.93 7.55
N THR A 385 -25.54 25.70 7.08
CA THR A 385 -25.39 25.41 5.65
C THR A 385 -26.71 25.51 4.88
N GLU A 386 -27.83 25.08 5.49
CA GLU A 386 -29.16 25.21 4.90
C GLU A 386 -29.57 26.69 4.74
N ASP A 387 -29.28 27.52 5.74
CA ASP A 387 -29.58 28.96 5.68
C ASP A 387 -28.76 29.66 4.59
N LYS A 388 -27.48 29.34 4.46
CA LYS A 388 -26.63 29.85 3.36
C LYS A 388 -27.12 29.44 1.99
N LEU A 389 -27.65 28.21 1.86
CA LEU A 389 -28.24 27.71 0.62
C LEU A 389 -29.53 28.47 0.26
N LYS A 390 -30.38 28.75 1.24
CA LYS A 390 -31.57 29.59 1.04
C LYS A 390 -31.21 31.00 0.59
N GLU A 391 -30.23 31.63 1.24
CA GLU A 391 -29.76 32.96 0.86
C GLU A 391 -29.18 33.00 -0.56
N CYS A 392 -28.44 31.96 -0.95
CA CYS A 392 -27.92 31.81 -2.31
C CYS A 392 -29.06 31.70 -3.34
N LEU A 393 -30.11 30.92 -3.03
CA LEU A 393 -31.28 30.76 -3.88
C LEU A 393 -32.06 32.07 -4.05
N GLU A 394 -32.28 32.82 -2.97
CA GLU A 394 -32.94 34.13 -3.02
C GLU A 394 -32.14 35.14 -3.85
N ASN A 395 -30.81 35.16 -3.68
CA ASN A 395 -29.93 36.02 -4.47
C ASN A 395 -29.96 35.66 -5.96
N GLN A 396 -30.01 34.36 -6.28
CA GLN A 396 -30.14 33.89 -7.66
C GLN A 396 -31.48 34.31 -8.28
N GLN A 397 -32.58 34.22 -7.53
CA GLN A 397 -33.90 34.68 -7.98
C GLN A 397 -33.92 36.20 -8.24
N LYS A 398 -33.34 37.01 -7.35
CA LYS A 398 -33.21 38.48 -7.54
C LYS A 398 -32.40 38.82 -8.79
N ILE A 399 -31.30 38.10 -9.05
CA ILE A 399 -30.48 38.30 -10.26
C ILE A 399 -31.27 37.96 -11.53
N ILE A 400 -32.06 36.88 -11.51
CA ILE A 400 -32.90 36.50 -12.65
C ILE A 400 -33.98 37.56 -12.89
N GLN A 401 -34.64 38.05 -11.84
CA GLN A 401 -35.69 39.06 -11.96
C GLN A 401 -35.16 40.41 -12.47
N ASN A 402 -33.96 40.81 -12.05
CA ASN A 402 -33.27 42.01 -12.54
C ASN A 402 -32.75 41.89 -13.99
N LYS A 403 -32.71 40.68 -14.57
CA LYS A 403 -32.35 40.46 -15.98
C LYS A 403 -33.56 40.42 -16.92
N VAL A 404 -34.78 40.35 -16.37
CA VAL A 404 -36.03 40.25 -17.13
C VAL A 404 -36.76 41.60 -17.23
N ASN A 405 -36.41 42.58 -16.39
CA ASN A 405 -36.71 44.00 -16.56
C ASN A 405 -35.55 44.70 -17.27
#